data_AF-A0AAW5FHK5-F1
#
_entry.id   AF-A0AAW5FHK5-F1
#
_cell.length_a   1.000
_cell.length_b   1.000
_cell.length_c   1.000
_cell.angle_alpha   90.00
_cell.angle_beta   90.00
_cell.angle_gamma   90.00
#
_symmetry.space_group_name_H-M   'P 1'
#
loop_
_entity.id
_entity.type
_entity.pdbx_description
1 polymer ?
#
loop_
_entity_poly.entity_id
_entity_poly.type
_entity_poly.pdbx_seq_one_letter_code
_entity_poly.pdbx_strand_id
1 'polypeptide(L)'
;PDLYAAVGVHSGLACGAASDLPSAFAAMRQGGESKAITNGKTSVPTIVFHGDRDTTVHPKNGDQIIEQSAGATRPTSKVLRGRVPDGHGYTRTVLIDGGGRAISEHWNVDGAGHAWSGGSPAGSYTDAQGPDATREMLRFFLEHSLAG
;
A
#
# COMPACT_ATOMS: atom_id res chain seq x y z
N PRO A 1 -14.88 -2.19 -13.51
CA PRO A 1 -13.43 -2.31 -13.22
C PRO A 1 -13.08 -3.76 -13.45
N ASP A 2 -12.81 -4.08 -14.70
CA ASP A 2 -13.02 -5.44 -15.20
C ASP A 2 -11.75 -6.00 -15.84
N LEU A 3 -10.64 -5.26 -15.71
CA LEU A 3 -9.34 -5.59 -16.31
C LEU A 3 -8.29 -6.02 -15.27
N TYR A 4 -8.35 -5.46 -14.05
CA TYR A 4 -7.36 -5.73 -13.00
C TYR A 4 -8.03 -6.35 -11.78
N ALA A 5 -7.48 -7.48 -11.33
CA ALA A 5 -7.96 -8.23 -10.19
C ALA A 5 -7.48 -7.67 -8.84
N ALA A 6 -6.29 -7.06 -8.83
CA ALA A 6 -5.63 -6.49 -7.66
C ALA A 6 -4.55 -5.48 -8.09
N VAL A 7 -4.14 -4.62 -7.15
CA VAL A 7 -3.06 -3.63 -7.31
C VAL A 7 -2.08 -3.78 -6.15
N GLY A 8 -0.78 -3.69 -6.45
CA GLY A 8 0.28 -3.56 -5.45
C GLY A 8 0.97 -2.21 -5.58
N VAL A 9 1.20 -1.52 -4.46
CA VAL A 9 1.89 -0.22 -4.40
C VAL A 9 2.99 -0.27 -3.36
N HIS A 10 4.14 0.31 -3.67
CA HIS A 10 5.22 0.55 -2.70
C HIS A 10 5.66 2.00 -2.77
N SER A 11 5.70 2.68 -1.62
CA SER A 11 6.14 4.09 -1.51
C SER A 11 5.55 5.03 -2.58
N GLY A 12 4.28 4.80 -2.94
CA GLY A 12 3.62 5.46 -4.07
C GLY A 12 2.75 6.64 -3.67
N LEU A 13 2.15 7.27 -4.67
CA LEU A 13 1.16 8.34 -4.48
C LEU A 13 -0.27 7.81 -4.67
N ALA A 14 -1.21 8.41 -3.96
CA ALA A 14 -2.63 8.16 -4.15
C ALA A 14 -3.09 8.53 -5.57
N CYS A 15 -4.12 7.85 -6.07
CA CYS A 15 -4.62 8.10 -7.42
C CYS A 15 -5.18 9.54 -7.50
N GLY A 16 -4.78 10.28 -8.54
CA GLY A 16 -5.18 11.67 -8.73
C GLY A 16 -4.49 12.68 -7.80
N ALA A 17 -3.48 12.26 -7.02
CA ALA A 17 -2.75 13.16 -6.13
C ALA A 17 -1.95 14.25 -6.85
N ALA A 18 -1.65 14.07 -8.15
CA ALA A 18 -0.92 15.02 -8.97
C ALA A 18 -1.34 14.94 -10.44
N SER A 19 -1.24 16.06 -11.14
CA SER A 19 -1.50 16.19 -12.59
C SER A 19 -0.38 16.90 -13.34
N ASP A 20 0.63 17.40 -12.62
CA ASP A 20 1.80 18.10 -13.15
C ASP A 20 3.00 17.92 -12.21
N LEU A 21 4.19 18.39 -12.63
CA LEU A 21 5.42 18.24 -11.83
C LEU A 21 5.35 18.95 -10.47
N PRO A 22 4.89 20.22 -10.37
CA PRO A 22 4.77 20.88 -9.07
C PRO A 22 3.85 20.14 -8.09
N SER A 23 2.68 19.70 -8.55
CA SER A 23 1.74 18.92 -7.71
C SER A 23 2.31 17.56 -7.34
N ALA A 24 3.10 16.91 -8.21
CA ALA A 24 3.78 15.66 -7.88
C ALA A 24 4.76 15.84 -6.72
N PHE A 25 5.63 16.85 -6.76
CA PHE A 25 6.55 17.11 -5.66
C PHE A 25 5.84 17.52 -4.37
N ALA A 26 4.72 18.25 -4.45
CA ALA A 26 3.91 18.58 -3.29
C ALA A 26 3.30 17.31 -2.66
N ALA A 27 2.68 16.45 -3.46
CA ALA A 27 2.08 15.19 -3.03
C ALA A 27 3.12 14.24 -2.42
N MET A 28 4.30 14.14 -3.05
CA MET A 28 5.43 13.38 -2.50
C MET A 28 5.82 13.87 -1.11
N ARG A 29 5.90 15.18 -0.85
CA ARG A 29 6.41 15.70 0.42
C ARG A 29 5.38 15.75 1.55
N GLN A 30 4.09 15.87 1.22
CA GLN A 30 3.05 16.20 2.21
C GLN A 30 1.86 15.22 2.19
N GLY A 31 1.82 14.30 1.24
CA GLY A 31 0.60 13.59 0.84
C GLY A 31 -0.24 14.43 -0.13
N GLY A 32 -1.01 13.76 -1.00
CA GLY A 32 -2.01 14.42 -1.84
C GLY A 32 -3.27 14.82 -1.06
N GLU A 33 -4.25 15.42 -1.73
CA GLU A 33 -5.61 15.45 -1.19
C GLU A 33 -6.24 14.06 -1.38
N SER A 34 -6.72 13.44 -0.32
CA SER A 34 -7.54 12.23 -0.45
C SER A 34 -8.92 12.60 -0.96
N LYS A 35 -9.09 12.53 -2.29
CA LYS A 35 -10.41 12.47 -2.89
C LYS A 35 -10.77 11.00 -3.02
N ALA A 36 -11.75 10.55 -2.25
CA ALA A 36 -12.36 9.26 -2.48
C ALA A 36 -12.86 9.24 -3.94
N ILE A 37 -12.48 8.23 -4.71
CA ILE A 37 -13.01 8.09 -6.07
C ILE A 37 -14.46 7.63 -5.93
N THR A 38 -15.39 8.58 -5.92
CA THR A 38 -16.83 8.35 -5.74
C THR A 38 -17.53 7.82 -7.00
N ASN A 39 -16.79 7.48 -8.06
CA ASN A 39 -17.33 7.16 -9.38
C ASN A 39 -18.00 5.78 -9.51
N GLY A 40 -18.58 5.23 -8.43
CA GLY A 40 -19.42 4.03 -8.47
C GLY A 40 -18.78 2.76 -9.02
N LYS A 41 -17.46 2.78 -9.29
CA LYS A 41 -16.70 1.63 -9.76
C LYS A 41 -16.30 0.80 -8.54
N THR A 42 -16.48 -0.52 -8.64
CA THR A 42 -15.98 -1.50 -7.68
C THR A 42 -14.54 -1.19 -7.31
N SER A 43 -14.27 -1.12 -6.00
CA SER A 43 -12.90 -1.07 -5.49
C SER A 43 -12.10 -2.25 -6.05
N VAL A 44 -10.89 -1.96 -6.54
CA VAL A 44 -9.92 -3.01 -6.89
C VAL A 44 -9.11 -3.32 -5.63
N PRO A 45 -9.03 -4.60 -5.21
CA PRO A 45 -8.24 -4.98 -4.06
C PRO A 45 -6.82 -4.44 -4.11
N THR A 46 -6.34 -3.84 -3.03
CA THR A 46 -5.06 -3.11 -3.02
C THR A 46 -4.17 -3.50 -1.84
N ILE A 47 -2.92 -3.84 -2.11
CA ILE A 47 -1.87 -4.02 -1.11
C ILE A 47 -0.83 -2.89 -1.21
N VAL A 48 -0.49 -2.26 -0.08
CA VAL A 48 0.39 -1.10 0.00
C VAL A 48 1.50 -1.36 1.00
N PHE A 49 2.74 -1.07 0.62
CA PHE A 49 3.90 -1.04 1.51
C PHE A 49 4.47 0.38 1.58
N HIS A 50 4.80 0.83 2.80
CA HIS A 50 5.46 2.12 3.01
C HIS A 50 6.37 2.07 4.24
N GLY A 51 7.57 2.63 4.13
CA GLY A 51 8.44 2.85 5.29
C GLY A 51 8.05 4.11 6.06
N ASP A 52 7.99 4.06 7.40
CA ASP A 52 7.55 5.20 8.23
C ASP A 52 8.57 6.36 8.28
N ARG A 53 9.79 6.14 7.77
CA ARG A 53 10.86 7.15 7.64
C ARG A 53 11.15 7.48 6.19
N ASP A 54 10.23 7.20 5.27
CA ASP A 54 10.35 7.60 3.87
C ASP A 54 10.33 9.14 3.74
N THR A 55 11.50 9.73 3.47
CA THR A 55 11.66 11.18 3.27
C THR A 55 11.49 11.61 1.81
N THR A 56 11.32 10.66 0.89
CA THR A 56 11.14 10.93 -0.55
C THR A 56 9.66 11.02 -0.87
N VAL A 57 8.88 10.04 -0.43
CA VAL A 57 7.42 10.00 -0.52
C VAL A 57 6.87 9.83 0.88
N HIS A 58 6.21 10.85 1.39
CA HIS A 58 5.72 10.90 2.76
C HIS A 58 4.77 9.72 3.05
N PRO A 59 4.92 9.02 4.20
CA PRO A 59 4.17 7.79 4.53
C PRO A 59 2.65 7.95 4.47
N LYS A 60 2.15 9.15 4.76
CA LYS A 60 0.76 9.55 4.59
C LYS A 60 0.19 9.17 3.21
N ASN A 61 0.99 9.14 2.14
CA ASN A 61 0.49 8.68 0.85
C ASN A 61 0.02 7.21 0.88
N GLY A 62 0.69 6.33 1.62
CA GLY A 62 0.26 4.95 1.83
C GLY A 62 -1.11 4.85 2.51
N ASP A 63 -1.33 5.68 3.55
CA ASP A 63 -2.62 5.82 4.21
C ASP A 63 -3.72 6.28 3.24
N GLN A 64 -3.39 7.24 2.38
CA GLN A 64 -4.34 7.78 1.40
C GLN A 64 -4.68 6.78 0.29
N ILE A 65 -3.72 5.97 -0.15
CA ILE A 65 -3.97 4.89 -1.11
C ILE A 65 -4.94 3.86 -0.49
N ILE A 66 -4.71 3.47 0.78
CA ILE A 66 -5.58 2.47 1.41
C ILE A 66 -7.00 3.02 1.65
N GLU A 67 -7.12 4.29 2.08
CA GLU A 67 -8.40 4.98 2.23
C GLU A 67 -9.16 5.06 0.90
N GLN A 68 -8.49 5.46 -0.19
CA GLN A 68 -9.09 5.48 -1.53
C GLN A 68 -9.50 4.08 -2.00
N SER A 69 -8.70 3.05 -1.68
CA SER A 69 -9.01 1.67 -2.05
C SER A 69 -10.30 1.16 -1.40
N ALA A 70 -10.69 1.64 -0.22
CA ALA A 70 -11.96 1.24 0.38
C ALA A 70 -13.19 1.74 -0.42
N GLY A 71 -13.04 2.79 -1.22
CA GLY A 71 -14.13 3.37 -2.01
C GLY A 71 -15.34 3.77 -1.14
N ALA A 72 -16.55 3.45 -1.59
CA ALA A 72 -17.79 3.68 -0.82
C ALA A 72 -18.12 2.56 0.18
N THR A 73 -17.28 1.52 0.28
CA THR A 73 -17.51 0.41 1.22
C THR A 73 -17.26 0.88 2.65
N ARG A 74 -17.90 0.23 3.63
CA ARG A 74 -17.61 0.42 5.06
C ARG A 74 -16.92 -0.82 5.61
N PRO A 75 -15.63 -1.04 5.28
CA PRO A 75 -14.94 -2.22 5.73
C PRO A 75 -14.68 -2.17 7.24
N THR A 76 -14.55 -3.34 7.84
CA THR A 76 -13.95 -3.46 9.17
C THR A 76 -12.43 -3.50 9.03
N SER A 77 -11.71 -3.07 10.07
CA SER A 77 -10.24 -3.06 10.07
C SER A 77 -9.70 -4.05 11.09
N LYS A 78 -8.68 -4.81 10.69
CA LYS A 78 -7.90 -5.69 11.56
C LYS A 78 -6.44 -5.27 11.51
N VAL A 79 -5.86 -5.00 12.69
CA VAL A 79 -4.44 -4.61 12.81
C VAL A 79 -3.63 -5.78 13.36
N LEU A 80 -2.54 -6.09 12.67
CA LEU A 80 -1.57 -7.11 13.03
C LEU A 80 -0.19 -6.44 13.15
N ARG A 81 0.59 -6.82 14.16
CA ARG A 81 1.96 -6.36 14.33
C ARG A 81 2.91 -7.54 14.24
N GLY A 82 4.03 -7.33 13.60
CA GLY A 82 5.07 -8.35 13.43
C GLY A 82 6.46 -7.73 13.37
N ARG A 83 7.45 -8.59 13.22
CA ARG A 83 8.85 -8.22 13.09
C ARG A 83 9.58 -9.25 12.25
N VAL A 84 10.46 -8.78 11.37
CA VAL A 84 11.44 -9.64 10.70
C VAL A 84 12.54 -9.98 11.72
N PRO A 85 12.96 -11.25 11.87
CA PRO A 85 14.07 -11.61 12.75
C PRO A 85 15.29 -10.74 12.47
N ASP A 86 15.82 -10.11 13.51
CA ASP A 86 16.96 -9.17 13.44
C ASP A 86 16.78 -7.99 12.46
N GLY A 87 15.53 -7.68 12.10
CA GLY A 87 15.18 -6.61 11.16
C GLY A 87 14.04 -5.73 11.66
N HIS A 88 13.33 -5.11 10.72
CA HIS A 88 12.31 -4.11 11.00
C HIS A 88 11.06 -4.70 11.67
N GLY A 89 10.44 -3.87 12.51
CA GLY A 89 9.06 -4.09 12.91
C GLY A 89 8.12 -3.71 11.77
N TYR A 90 6.90 -4.22 11.78
CA TYR A 90 5.88 -3.75 10.86
C TYR A 90 4.48 -3.83 11.46
N THR A 91 3.61 -2.95 10.97
CA THR A 91 2.17 -2.99 11.24
C THR A 91 1.43 -3.27 9.93
N ARG A 92 0.64 -4.34 9.91
CA ARG A 92 -0.25 -4.70 8.80
C ARG A 92 -1.70 -4.39 9.19
N THR A 93 -2.33 -3.49 8.47
CA THR A 93 -3.75 -3.17 8.59
C THR A 93 -4.49 -3.82 7.43
N VAL A 94 -5.47 -4.68 7.73
CA VAL A 94 -6.29 -5.37 6.74
C VAL A 94 -7.69 -4.81 6.76
N LEU A 95 -8.17 -4.34 5.62
CA LEU A 95 -9.56 -3.91 5.41
C LEU A 95 -10.38 -5.11 4.93
N ILE A 96 -11.47 -5.40 5.61
CA ILE A 96 -12.32 -6.57 5.39
C ILE A 96 -13.74 -6.11 5.05
N ASP A 97 -14.29 -6.61 3.94
CA ASP A 97 -15.65 -6.29 3.51
C ASP A 97 -16.74 -6.99 4.35
N GLY A 98 -18.00 -6.68 4.08
CA GLY A 98 -19.14 -7.29 4.78
C GLY A 98 -19.30 -8.80 4.55
N GLY A 99 -18.63 -9.36 3.53
CA GLY A 99 -18.57 -10.80 3.26
C GLY A 99 -17.41 -11.51 3.96
N GLY A 100 -16.59 -10.78 4.72
CA GLY A 100 -15.42 -11.33 5.42
C GLY A 100 -14.18 -11.49 4.53
N ARG A 101 -14.20 -10.97 3.29
CA ARG A 101 -13.04 -11.00 2.40
C ARG A 101 -12.11 -9.83 2.73
N ALA A 102 -10.81 -10.11 2.88
CA ALA A 102 -9.80 -9.06 2.91
C ALA A 102 -9.80 -8.37 1.55
N ILE A 103 -10.08 -7.07 1.48
CA ILE A 103 -10.11 -6.31 0.23
C ILE A 103 -8.89 -5.41 0.07
N SER A 104 -8.25 -4.98 1.16
CA SER A 104 -7.03 -4.21 1.07
C SER A 104 -6.10 -4.46 2.25
N GLU A 105 -4.80 -4.25 2.03
CA GLU A 105 -3.76 -4.38 3.06
C GLU A 105 -2.82 -3.17 3.02
N HIS A 106 -2.56 -2.58 4.19
CA HIS A 106 -1.52 -1.57 4.36
C HIS A 106 -0.45 -2.08 5.30
N TRP A 107 0.79 -2.09 4.84
CA TRP A 107 1.99 -2.51 5.55
C TRP A 107 2.88 -1.29 5.81
N ASN A 108 2.87 -0.82 7.04
CA ASN A 108 3.80 0.20 7.52
C ASN A 108 5.04 -0.49 8.11
N VAL A 109 6.22 -0.20 7.55
CA VAL A 109 7.50 -0.80 7.97
C VAL A 109 8.25 0.17 8.85
N ASP A 110 8.46 -0.22 10.10
CA ASP A 110 9.03 0.64 11.13
C ASP A 110 10.53 0.88 10.86
N GLY A 111 10.93 2.14 10.80
CA GLY A 111 12.31 2.57 10.58
C GLY A 111 12.78 2.57 9.12
N ALA A 112 12.01 2.01 8.19
CA ALA A 112 12.37 1.93 6.77
C ALA A 112 12.20 3.28 6.05
N GLY A 113 13.11 3.55 5.12
CA GLY A 113 13.10 4.74 4.26
C GLY A 113 12.45 4.49 2.90
N HIS A 114 12.84 5.28 1.89
CA HIS A 114 12.40 5.09 0.49
C HIS A 114 13.18 3.95 -0.18
N ALA A 115 12.94 2.72 0.25
CA ALA A 115 13.56 1.52 -0.30
C ALA A 115 12.55 0.39 -0.34
N TRP A 116 12.68 -0.49 -1.33
CA TRP A 116 11.84 -1.66 -1.46
C TRP A 116 12.04 -2.59 -0.25
N SER A 117 10.97 -2.86 0.49
CA SER A 117 11.03 -3.69 1.69
C SER A 117 11.35 -5.15 1.35
N GLY A 118 12.37 -5.69 2.03
CA GLY A 118 12.95 -7.00 1.74
C GLY A 118 13.90 -6.94 0.54
N GLY A 119 13.92 -8.01 -0.25
CA GLY A 119 14.78 -8.10 -1.43
C GLY A 119 16.23 -8.45 -1.13
N SER A 120 17.08 -8.34 -2.16
CA SER A 120 18.49 -8.74 -2.07
C SER A 120 19.36 -7.61 -1.54
N PRO A 121 20.24 -7.83 -0.55
CA PRO A 121 21.20 -6.83 -0.07
C PRO A 121 22.13 -6.26 -1.15
N ALA A 122 22.24 -6.93 -2.30
CA ALA A 122 23.00 -6.44 -3.45
C ALA A 122 22.29 -5.33 -4.24
N GLY A 123 21.00 -5.08 -3.98
CA GLY A 123 20.20 -4.06 -4.67
C GLY A 123 20.31 -2.69 -4.00
N SER A 124 20.66 -1.65 -4.78
CA SER A 124 20.91 -0.30 -4.26
C SER A 124 19.70 0.45 -3.68
N TYR A 125 18.47 -0.03 -3.93
CA TYR A 125 17.21 0.57 -3.46
C TYR A 125 16.33 -0.46 -2.76
N THR A 126 16.94 -1.42 -2.09
CA THR A 126 16.26 -2.45 -1.30
C THR A 126 16.63 -2.30 0.17
N ASP A 127 15.71 -2.69 1.03
CA ASP A 127 15.92 -2.76 2.47
C ASP A 127 15.69 -4.20 2.92
N ALA A 128 16.76 -4.99 2.88
CA ALA A 128 16.72 -6.42 3.20
C ALA A 128 16.32 -6.71 4.67
N GLN A 129 16.27 -5.71 5.54
CA GLN A 129 15.79 -5.85 6.92
C GLN A 129 14.26 -5.75 7.01
N GLY A 130 13.58 -5.30 5.96
CA GLY A 130 12.12 -5.20 5.89
C GLY A 130 11.43 -6.54 5.57
N PRO A 131 10.11 -6.66 5.83
CA PRO A 131 9.34 -7.81 5.37
C PRO A 131 9.41 -7.94 3.85
N ASP A 132 9.31 -9.17 3.35
CA ASP A 132 9.37 -9.46 1.91
C ASP A 132 8.11 -8.95 1.18
N ALA A 133 8.16 -7.70 0.72
CA ALA A 133 7.03 -7.07 0.04
C ALA A 133 6.66 -7.78 -1.26
N THR A 134 7.66 -8.30 -2.00
CA THR A 134 7.40 -9.03 -3.24
C THR A 134 6.60 -10.31 -2.97
N ARG A 135 7.02 -11.10 -1.97
CA ARG A 135 6.30 -12.31 -1.58
C ARG A 135 4.88 -12.00 -1.11
N GLU A 136 4.69 -10.97 -0.30
CA GLU A 136 3.36 -10.60 0.20
C GLU A 136 2.45 -10.04 -0.90
N MET A 137 2.98 -9.27 -1.84
CA MET A 137 2.24 -8.84 -3.03
C MET A 137 1.82 -10.03 -3.89
N LEU A 138 2.70 -11.00 -4.12
CA LEU A 138 2.37 -12.22 -4.85
C LEU A 138 1.29 -13.04 -4.15
N ARG A 139 1.38 -13.21 -2.83
CA ARG A 139 0.32 -13.85 -2.03
C ARG A 139 -1.01 -13.14 -2.26
N PHE A 140 -1.03 -11.81 -2.12
CA PHE A 140 -2.23 -11.02 -2.30
C PHE A 140 -2.82 -11.17 -3.71
N PHE A 141 -1.99 -11.10 -4.76
CA PHE A 141 -2.48 -11.27 -6.13
C PHE A 141 -3.07 -12.67 -6.40
N LEU A 142 -2.50 -13.71 -5.79
CA LEU A 142 -3.02 -15.08 -5.92
C LEU A 142 -4.35 -15.28 -5.15
N GLU A 143 -4.56 -14.56 -4.05
CA GLU A 143 -5.84 -14.52 -3.32
C GLU A 143 -6.92 -13.68 -4.05
N HIS A 144 -6.50 -12.84 -5.00
CA HIS A 144 -7.33 -11.89 -5.72
C HIS A 144 -7.22 -12.05 -7.24
N SER A 145 -7.84 -13.10 -7.79
CA SER A 145 -7.94 -13.33 -9.24
C SER A 145 -9.33 -12.98 -9.79
N LEU A 146 -9.39 -12.52 -11.04
CA LEU A 146 -10.64 -12.51 -11.80
C LEU A 146 -10.98 -13.95 -12.21
N ALA A 147 -12.27 -14.29 -12.26
CA ALA A 147 -12.70 -15.53 -12.89
C ALA A 147 -12.40 -15.43 -14.41
N GLY A 148 -11.76 -16.46 -14.95
CA GLY A 148 -11.52 -16.59 -16.39
C GLY A 148 -12.76 -17.03 -17.16
#